data_AF-A0AAW6WES6-F1
#
_entry.id   AF-A0AAW6WES6-F1
#
_cell.length_a   1.000
_cell.length_b   1.000
_cell.length_c   1.000
_cell.angle_alpha   90.00
_cell.angle_beta   90.00
_cell.angle_gamma   90.00
#
_symmetry.space_group_name_H-M   'P 1'
#
loop_
_entity.id
_entity.type
_entity.pdbx_description
1 polymer ?
#
loop_
_entity_poly.entity_id
_entity_poly.type
_entity_poly.pdbx_seq_one_letter_code
_entity_poly.pdbx_strand_id
1 'polypeptide(L)'
;MTEKEIRKIIKQEIKQQVNEIRDIIEAENTYKRIEKMLYNYEFLKNRIPKLQENLENIVLKKCSGIAGGFGNTKYEYKSELEKIEDIRLRNEITIEKMQEIVNLIEYGIAEVKKDKYYEILELRYFEKLSIEKIAEKIGIGETTVKRHKNRLIQELRLIMFPEEFLQSF
;
A
#
# COMPACT_ATOMS: atom_id res chain seq x y z
N MET A 1 22.90 -18.41 8.96
CA MET A 1 21.57 -17.82 9.22
C MET A 1 20.61 -18.96 9.55
N THR A 2 20.02 -18.95 10.73
CA THR A 2 19.14 -20.05 11.20
C THR A 2 17.71 -19.87 10.66
N GLU A 3 16.94 -20.97 10.52
CA GLU A 3 15.54 -20.91 10.06
C GLU A 3 14.67 -19.98 10.93
N LYS A 4 15.00 -19.87 12.22
CA LYS A 4 14.36 -18.93 13.16
C LYS A 4 14.67 -17.47 12.85
N GLU A 5 15.90 -17.15 12.45
CA GLU A 5 16.29 -15.79 12.02
C GLU A 5 15.54 -15.39 10.74
N ILE A 6 15.46 -16.30 9.77
CA ILE A 6 14.73 -16.06 8.50
C ILE A 6 13.25 -15.79 8.77
N ARG A 7 12.59 -16.60 9.60
CA ARG A 7 11.18 -16.38 9.99
C ARG A 7 10.96 -15.05 10.72
N LYS A 8 11.95 -14.60 11.53
CA LYS A 8 11.88 -13.33 12.26
C LYS A 8 12.00 -12.14 11.30
N ILE A 9 12.93 -12.20 10.35
CA ILE A 9 13.11 -11.18 9.29
C ILE A 9 11.82 -11.06 8.47
N ILE A 10 11.29 -12.18 7.97
CA ILE A 10 10.03 -12.19 7.20
C ILE A 10 8.87 -11.59 8.00
N LYS A 11 8.75 -11.93 9.29
CA LYS A 11 7.70 -11.34 10.14
C LYS A 11 7.86 -9.84 10.34
N GLN A 12 9.09 -9.35 10.49
CA GLN A 12 9.38 -7.92 10.61
C GLN A 12 9.05 -7.17 9.32
N GLU A 13 9.40 -7.75 8.18
CA GLU A 13 9.12 -7.18 6.86
C GLU A 13 7.60 -7.13 6.58
N ILE A 14 6.87 -8.21 6.86
CA ILE A 14 5.40 -8.23 6.76
C ILE A 14 4.78 -7.16 7.68
N LYS A 15 5.28 -7.03 8.92
CA LYS A 15 4.78 -6.02 9.86
C LYS A 15 5.03 -4.60 9.36
N GLN A 16 6.20 -4.36 8.76
CA GLN A 16 6.55 -3.08 8.16
C GLN A 16 5.62 -2.76 6.97
N GLN A 17 5.39 -3.73 6.09
CA GLN A 17 4.49 -3.58 4.93
C GLN A 17 3.02 -3.33 5.34
N VAL A 18 2.51 -4.04 6.35
CA VAL A 18 1.14 -3.81 6.87
C VAL A 18 1.02 -2.41 7.46
N ASN A 19 2.05 -1.92 8.14
CA ASN A 19 2.08 -0.56 8.66
C ASN A 19 2.08 0.47 7.52
N GLU A 20 2.81 0.24 6.42
CA GLU A 20 2.83 1.15 5.26
C GLU A 20 1.45 1.29 4.59
N ILE A 21 0.68 0.18 4.50
CA ILE A 21 -0.69 0.20 3.97
C ILE A 21 -1.62 0.94 4.92
N ARG A 22 -1.52 0.67 6.23
CA ARG A 22 -2.30 1.36 7.25
C ARG A 22 -2.04 2.87 7.20
N ASP A 23 -0.78 3.25 7.05
CA ASP A 23 -0.31 4.62 6.94
C ASP A 23 -0.85 5.36 5.70
N ILE A 24 -1.14 4.65 4.60
CA ILE A 24 -1.84 5.21 3.44
C ILE A 24 -3.29 5.52 3.80
N ILE A 25 -3.98 4.60 4.48
CA ILE A 25 -5.39 4.71 4.82
C ILE A 25 -5.62 5.78 5.90
N GLU A 26 -4.75 5.85 6.91
CA GLU A 26 -4.85 6.76 8.06
C GLU A 26 -4.15 8.12 7.81
N ALA A 27 -3.69 8.41 6.60
CA ALA A 27 -3.00 9.66 6.31
C ALA A 27 -3.92 10.88 6.53
N GLU A 28 -3.52 11.77 7.45
CA GLU A 28 -4.27 12.96 7.89
C GLU A 28 -4.69 13.94 6.79
N ASN A 29 -3.99 13.92 5.64
CA ASN A 29 -4.29 14.78 4.50
C ASN A 29 -4.10 14.00 3.20
N THR A 30 -5.05 14.16 2.27
CA THR A 30 -5.05 13.59 0.91
C THR A 30 -3.74 13.76 0.18
N TYR A 31 -3.06 14.90 0.37
CA TYR A 31 -1.77 15.16 -0.26
C TYR A 31 -0.73 14.11 0.19
N LYS A 32 -0.61 13.87 1.50
CA LYS A 32 0.30 12.86 2.06
C LYS A 32 -0.15 11.45 1.65
N ARG A 33 -1.48 11.22 1.58
CA ARG A 33 -2.06 9.96 1.12
C ARG A 33 -1.59 9.62 -0.30
N ILE A 34 -1.68 10.57 -1.22
CA ILE A 34 -1.21 10.41 -2.61
C ILE A 34 0.29 10.17 -2.67
N GLU A 35 1.10 10.91 -1.91
CA GLU A 35 2.55 10.65 -1.88
C GLU A 35 2.87 9.22 -1.42
N LYS A 36 2.18 8.72 -0.39
CA LYS A 36 2.34 7.34 0.08
C LYS A 36 1.83 6.31 -0.94
N MET A 37 0.71 6.60 -1.61
CA MET A 37 0.18 5.75 -2.68
C MET A 37 1.18 5.59 -3.82
N LEU A 38 1.72 6.71 -4.33
CA LEU A 38 2.72 6.71 -5.40
C LEU A 38 4.01 5.98 -4.98
N TYR A 39 4.51 6.21 -3.77
CA TYR A 39 5.73 5.59 -3.27
C TYR A 39 5.61 4.06 -3.11
N ASN A 40 4.41 3.57 -2.80
CA ASN A 40 4.12 2.14 -2.61
C ASN A 40 3.50 1.47 -3.84
N TYR A 41 3.34 2.17 -4.96
CA TYR A 41 2.68 1.65 -6.16
C TYR A 41 3.29 0.32 -6.65
N GLU A 42 4.61 0.27 -6.86
CA GLU A 42 5.30 -0.94 -7.32
C GLU A 42 5.19 -2.08 -6.31
N PHE A 43 5.24 -1.76 -5.03
CA PHE A 43 5.08 -2.74 -3.96
C PHE A 43 3.69 -3.39 -4.01
N LEU A 44 2.63 -2.56 -4.08
CA LEU A 44 1.25 -3.02 -4.16
C LEU A 44 1.02 -3.89 -5.40
N LYS A 45 1.49 -3.42 -6.57
CA LYS A 45 1.39 -4.15 -7.84
C LYS A 45 2.04 -5.53 -7.81
N ASN A 46 3.20 -5.64 -7.17
CA ASN A 46 3.92 -6.92 -7.02
C ASN A 46 3.34 -7.82 -5.91
N ARG A 47 2.64 -7.25 -4.93
CA ARG A 47 2.11 -7.98 -3.77
C ARG A 47 0.79 -8.69 -4.09
N ILE A 48 -0.08 -8.06 -4.87
CA ILE A 48 -1.37 -8.60 -5.30
C ILE A 48 -1.26 -10.03 -5.88
N PRO A 49 -0.43 -10.31 -6.90
CA PRO A 49 -0.35 -11.65 -7.48
C PRO A 49 0.18 -12.69 -6.48
N LYS A 50 1.12 -12.31 -5.62
CA LYS A 50 1.63 -13.18 -4.56
C LYS A 50 0.54 -13.51 -3.53
N LEU A 51 -0.33 -12.57 -3.19
CA LEU A 51 -1.43 -12.82 -2.27
C LEU A 51 -2.50 -13.71 -2.91
N GLN A 52 -2.78 -13.54 -4.20
CA GLN A 52 -3.68 -14.40 -4.97
C GLN A 52 -3.19 -15.85 -5.01
N GLU A 53 -1.90 -16.08 -5.27
CA GLU A 53 -1.30 -17.44 -5.24
C GLU A 53 -1.40 -18.09 -3.84
N ASN A 54 -1.28 -17.29 -2.77
CA ASN A 54 -1.43 -17.77 -1.40
C ASN A 54 -2.90 -18.11 -1.04
N LEU A 55 -3.90 -17.51 -1.71
CA LEU A 55 -5.32 -17.85 -1.52
C LEU A 55 -5.66 -19.24 -2.07
N GLU A 56 -4.95 -19.69 -3.10
CA GLU A 56 -5.12 -21.02 -3.69
C GLU A 56 -4.57 -22.13 -2.77
N ASN A 57 -3.61 -21.79 -1.90
CA ASN A 57 -2.84 -22.73 -1.08
C ASN A 57 -2.97 -22.49 0.44
N ILE A 58 -4.16 -22.19 0.94
CA ILE A 58 -4.37 -21.96 2.39
C ILE A 58 -4.27 -23.28 3.16
N VAL A 59 -3.15 -23.49 3.86
CA VAL A 59 -2.95 -24.61 4.79
C VAL A 59 -3.00 -24.10 6.22
N LEU A 60 -3.91 -24.65 7.04
CA LEU A 60 -3.91 -24.39 8.48
C LEU A 60 -2.66 -24.99 9.11
N LYS A 61 -1.80 -24.10 9.63
CA LYS A 61 -0.67 -24.53 10.43
C LYS A 61 -1.19 -24.94 11.80
N LYS A 62 -1.18 -26.25 12.11
CA LYS A 62 -1.47 -26.74 13.47
C LYS A 62 -0.46 -26.11 14.44
N CYS A 63 -0.93 -25.20 15.28
CA CYS A 63 -0.20 -24.80 16.47
C CYS A 63 -0.37 -25.91 17.51
N SER A 64 0.69 -26.70 17.74
CA SER A 64 0.76 -27.57 18.92
C SER A 64 0.99 -26.69 20.16
N GLY A 65 -0.08 -26.03 20.63
CA GLY A 65 -0.11 -25.31 21.89
C GLY A 65 -0.74 -26.19 22.96
N ILE A 66 -0.02 -26.40 24.06
CA ILE A 66 -0.48 -27.13 25.25
C ILE A 66 -1.81 -26.51 25.72
N ALA A 67 -2.83 -27.36 25.88
CA ALA A 67 -4.11 -27.00 26.43
C ALA A 67 -3.93 -26.42 27.86
N GLY A 68 -4.26 -25.15 28.05
CA GLY A 68 -4.09 -24.46 29.32
C GLY A 68 -5.12 -23.34 29.53
N GLY A 69 -6.23 -23.68 30.20
CA GLY A 69 -6.76 -22.92 31.35
C GLY A 69 -7.65 -21.68 31.15
N PHE A 70 -8.86 -21.81 31.72
CA PHE A 70 -9.65 -20.83 32.51
C PHE A 70 -10.15 -19.52 31.89
N GLY A 71 -11.48 -19.41 31.75
CA GLY A 71 -12.20 -18.14 31.61
C GLY A 71 -13.62 -18.29 31.07
N ASN A 72 -14.62 -17.75 31.79
CA ASN A 72 -16.04 -17.72 31.40
C ASN A 72 -16.29 -16.76 30.21
N THR A 73 -15.84 -17.15 29.04
CA THR A 73 -16.24 -16.55 27.76
C THR A 73 -16.87 -17.65 26.93
N LYS A 74 -18.08 -17.43 26.38
CA LYS A 74 -18.67 -18.32 25.38
C LYS A 74 -17.74 -18.32 24.16
N TYR A 75 -16.80 -19.26 24.12
CA TYR A 75 -15.99 -19.52 22.95
C TYR A 75 -16.89 -20.23 21.95
N GLU A 76 -17.33 -19.49 20.93
CA GLU A 76 -17.95 -20.09 19.76
C GLU A 76 -16.85 -20.85 19.02
N TYR A 77 -16.87 -22.18 19.14
CA TYR A 77 -15.81 -23.03 18.63
C TYR A 77 -15.93 -23.14 17.11
N LYS A 78 -15.24 -22.26 16.38
CA LYS A 78 -15.21 -22.32 14.93
C LYS A 78 -14.55 -23.60 14.44
N SER A 79 -15.18 -24.25 13.46
CA SER A 79 -14.59 -25.41 12.80
C SER A 79 -13.31 -25.03 12.06
N GLU A 80 -12.45 -26.00 11.77
CA GLU A 80 -11.24 -25.75 10.97
C GLU A 80 -11.60 -25.22 9.56
N LEU A 81 -12.74 -25.64 9.01
CA LEU A 81 -13.28 -25.12 7.74
C LEU A 81 -13.66 -23.64 7.86
N GLU A 82 -14.43 -23.27 8.89
CA GLU A 82 -14.82 -21.87 9.13
C GLU A 82 -13.60 -20.95 9.33
N LYS A 83 -12.55 -21.43 10.00
CA LYS A 83 -11.30 -20.66 10.14
C LYS A 83 -10.59 -20.43 8.82
N ILE A 84 -10.60 -21.42 7.91
CA ILE A 84 -10.03 -21.28 6.56
C ILE A 84 -10.83 -20.26 5.77
N GLU A 85 -12.16 -20.35 5.81
CA GLU A 85 -13.06 -19.42 5.12
C GLU A 85 -12.88 -17.98 5.64
N ASP A 86 -12.80 -17.78 6.97
CA ASP A 86 -12.52 -16.47 7.57
C ASP A 86 -11.17 -15.87 7.12
N ILE A 87 -10.14 -16.73 6.97
CA ILE A 87 -8.82 -16.29 6.48
C ILE A 87 -8.91 -15.93 5.00
N ARG A 88 -9.61 -16.75 4.22
CA ARG A 88 -9.82 -16.53 2.78
C ARG A 88 -10.52 -15.21 2.53
N LEU A 89 -11.67 -15.00 3.17
CA LEU A 89 -12.49 -13.78 3.04
C LEU A 89 -11.68 -12.53 3.41
N ARG A 90 -10.93 -12.56 4.52
CA ARG A 90 -10.08 -11.42 4.92
C ARG A 90 -8.99 -11.11 3.90
N ASN A 91 -8.37 -12.14 3.34
CA ASN A 91 -7.32 -11.98 2.34
C ASN A 91 -7.91 -11.47 1.00
N GLU A 92 -9.09 -11.94 0.60
CA GLU A 92 -9.82 -11.46 -0.58
C GLU A 92 -10.15 -9.97 -0.47
N ILE A 93 -10.76 -9.55 0.65
CA ILE A 93 -11.04 -8.14 0.94
C ILE A 93 -9.75 -7.30 0.90
N THR A 94 -8.64 -7.85 1.39
CA THR A 94 -7.35 -7.15 1.38
C THR A 94 -6.83 -6.96 -0.04
N ILE A 95 -6.92 -7.99 -0.88
CA ILE A 95 -6.51 -7.93 -2.29
C ILE A 95 -7.38 -6.95 -3.06
N GLU A 96 -8.70 -6.99 -2.87
CA GLU A 96 -9.64 -6.07 -3.50
C GLU A 96 -9.27 -4.61 -3.20
N LYS A 97 -9.05 -4.27 -1.92
CA LYS A 97 -8.60 -2.92 -1.52
C LYS A 97 -7.26 -2.52 -2.12
N MET A 98 -6.29 -3.45 -2.19
CA MET A 98 -5.01 -3.17 -2.84
C MET A 98 -5.20 -2.89 -4.33
N GLN A 99 -6.06 -3.66 -4.99
CA GLN A 99 -6.36 -3.49 -6.41
C GLN A 99 -7.07 -2.17 -6.70
N GLU A 100 -8.04 -1.77 -5.87
CA GLU A 100 -8.69 -0.46 -5.96
C GLU A 100 -7.67 0.68 -5.86
N ILE A 101 -6.74 0.60 -4.90
CA ILE A 101 -5.66 1.60 -4.75
C ILE A 101 -4.79 1.65 -6.01
N VAL A 102 -4.38 0.50 -6.53
CA VAL A 102 -3.56 0.42 -7.76
C VAL A 102 -4.31 1.02 -8.95
N ASN A 103 -5.58 0.66 -9.14
CA ASN A 103 -6.41 1.18 -10.23
C ASN A 103 -6.58 2.70 -10.13
N LEU A 104 -6.79 3.23 -8.92
CA LEU A 104 -6.92 4.67 -8.69
C LEU A 104 -5.62 5.41 -9.01
N ILE A 105 -4.46 4.84 -8.64
CA ILE A 105 -3.14 5.39 -9.00
C ILE A 105 -2.94 5.38 -10.51
N GLU A 106 -3.25 4.27 -11.18
CA GLU A 106 -3.09 4.14 -12.65
C GLU A 106 -3.98 5.14 -13.40
N TYR A 107 -5.22 5.31 -12.95
CA TYR A 107 -6.13 6.32 -13.48
C TYR A 107 -5.57 7.74 -13.30
N GLY A 108 -5.16 8.10 -12.08
CA GLY A 108 -4.61 9.44 -11.79
C GLY A 108 -3.35 9.73 -12.62
N ILE A 109 -2.45 8.76 -12.72
CA ILE A 109 -1.21 8.87 -13.52
C ILE A 109 -1.55 9.08 -15.00
N ALA A 110 -2.51 8.32 -15.55
CA ALA A 110 -2.88 8.41 -16.96
C ALA A 110 -3.33 9.82 -17.35
N GLU A 111 -4.05 10.50 -16.47
CA GLU A 111 -4.53 11.87 -16.69
C GLU A 111 -3.39 12.90 -16.67
N VAL A 112 -2.44 12.80 -15.73
CA VAL A 112 -1.32 13.75 -15.62
C VAL A 112 -0.14 13.43 -16.54
N LYS A 113 -0.17 12.30 -17.26
CA LYS A 113 0.94 11.82 -18.11
C LYS A 113 1.31 12.78 -19.24
N LYS A 114 0.37 13.62 -19.69
CA LYS A 114 0.59 14.62 -20.74
C LYS A 114 1.33 15.87 -20.24
N ASP A 115 1.49 16.02 -18.93
CA ASP A 115 2.12 17.19 -18.33
C ASP A 115 3.63 17.21 -18.62
N LYS A 116 4.16 18.39 -18.96
CA LYS A 116 5.58 18.60 -19.25
C LYS A 116 6.51 18.14 -18.12
N TYR A 117 6.06 18.22 -16.88
CA TYR A 117 6.84 17.92 -15.69
C TYR A 117 6.48 16.56 -15.07
N TYR A 118 5.70 15.73 -15.77
CA TYR A 118 5.29 14.41 -15.28
C TYR A 118 6.49 13.51 -14.91
N GLU A 119 7.62 13.61 -15.63
CA GLU A 119 8.87 12.91 -15.33
C GLU A 119 9.35 13.12 -13.89
N ILE A 120 9.04 14.26 -13.25
CA ILE A 120 9.35 14.52 -11.84
C ILE A 120 8.69 13.48 -10.92
N LEU A 121 7.45 13.06 -11.21
CA LEU A 121 6.76 12.04 -10.42
C LEU A 121 7.44 10.67 -10.56
N GLU A 122 7.80 10.29 -11.79
CA GLU A 122 8.46 9.01 -12.05
C GLU A 122 9.81 8.92 -11.33
N LEU A 123 10.65 9.95 -11.51
CA LEU A 123 11.96 10.01 -10.86
C LEU A 123 11.84 10.07 -9.33
N ARG A 124 10.83 10.76 -8.79
CA ARG A 124 10.69 10.93 -7.35
C ARG A 124 10.11 9.71 -6.65
N TYR A 125 9.07 9.10 -7.19
CA TYR A 125 8.30 8.07 -6.49
C TYR A 125 8.61 6.65 -6.97
N PHE A 126 8.94 6.45 -8.25
CA PHE A 126 9.29 5.13 -8.79
C PHE A 126 10.80 4.89 -8.71
N GLU A 127 11.62 5.83 -9.19
CA GLU A 127 13.09 5.71 -9.05
C GLU A 127 13.63 6.13 -7.67
N LYS A 128 12.78 6.74 -6.83
CA LYS A 128 13.11 7.16 -5.45
C LYS A 128 14.32 8.12 -5.36
N LEU A 129 14.51 8.97 -6.38
CA LEU A 129 15.62 9.93 -6.41
C LEU A 129 15.38 11.13 -5.47
N SER A 130 16.48 11.76 -5.04
CA SER A 130 16.43 13.04 -4.30
C SER A 130 16.07 14.18 -5.25
N ILE A 131 15.54 15.27 -4.68
CA ILE A 131 15.16 16.47 -5.45
C ILE A 131 16.37 17.07 -6.16
N GLU A 132 17.55 17.05 -5.54
CA GLU A 132 18.82 17.50 -6.12
C GLU A 132 19.15 16.71 -7.39
N LYS A 133 19.11 15.37 -7.32
CA LYS A 133 19.39 14.51 -8.49
C LYS A 133 18.37 14.68 -9.60
N ILE A 134 17.11 14.95 -9.24
CA ILE A 134 16.05 15.24 -10.23
C ILE A 134 16.31 16.59 -10.92
N ALA A 135 16.69 17.60 -10.15
CA ALA A 135 17.08 18.92 -10.65
C ALA A 135 18.25 18.81 -11.63
N GLU A 136 19.28 18.03 -11.29
CA GLU A 136 20.42 17.73 -12.16
C GLU A 136 20.01 17.00 -13.44
N LYS A 137 19.21 15.93 -13.34
CA LYS A 137 18.74 15.14 -14.50
C LYS A 137 17.92 15.97 -15.49
N ILE A 138 17.00 16.80 -15.00
CA ILE A 138 16.07 17.58 -15.83
C ILE A 138 16.70 18.93 -16.25
N GLY A 139 17.74 19.39 -15.56
CA GLY A 139 18.38 20.68 -15.82
C GLY A 139 17.54 21.87 -15.34
N ILE A 140 16.81 21.72 -14.24
CA ILE A 140 15.99 22.79 -13.63
C ILE A 140 16.36 22.98 -12.16
N GLY A 141 16.12 24.17 -11.60
CA GLY A 141 16.40 24.44 -10.19
C GLY A 141 15.55 23.59 -9.23
N GLU A 142 16.11 23.20 -8.07
CA GLU A 142 15.42 22.41 -7.06
C GLU A 142 14.09 23.02 -6.59
N THR A 143 14.03 24.35 -6.48
CA THR A 143 12.82 25.09 -6.11
C THR A 143 11.72 24.89 -7.16
N THR A 144 12.09 24.89 -8.44
CA THR A 144 11.21 24.61 -9.57
C THR A 144 10.74 23.16 -9.55
N VAL A 145 11.62 22.20 -9.26
CA VAL A 145 11.24 20.78 -9.07
C VAL A 145 10.19 20.65 -7.96
N LYS A 146 10.44 21.23 -6.77
CA LYS A 146 9.52 21.20 -5.63
C LYS A 146 8.15 21.79 -6.01
N ARG A 147 8.14 22.92 -6.71
CA ARG A 147 6.89 23.59 -7.13
C ARG A 147 6.08 22.72 -8.09
N HIS A 148 6.71 22.17 -9.13
CA HIS A 148 5.99 21.33 -10.10
C HIS A 148 5.55 20.00 -9.50
N LYS A 149 6.37 19.37 -8.66
CA LYS A 149 5.98 18.18 -7.89
C LYS A 149 4.72 18.44 -7.07
N ASN A 150 4.70 19.53 -6.31
CA ASN A 150 3.57 19.87 -5.46
C ASN A 150 2.30 20.17 -6.28
N ARG A 151 2.43 20.88 -7.41
CA ARG A 151 1.30 21.11 -8.33
C ARG A 151 0.72 19.79 -8.87
N LEU A 152 1.58 18.88 -9.34
CA LEU A 152 1.15 17.58 -9.89
C LEU A 152 0.41 16.74 -8.85
N ILE A 153 0.86 16.74 -7.59
CA ILE A 153 0.15 16.03 -6.51
C ILE A 153 -1.20 16.68 -6.22
N GLN A 154 -1.31 18.00 -6.31
CA GLN A 154 -2.61 18.67 -6.15
C GLN A 154 -3.58 18.37 -7.30
N GLU A 155 -3.08 18.25 -8.53
CA GLU A 155 -3.88 17.79 -9.67
C GLU A 155 -4.35 16.35 -9.48
N LEU A 156 -3.45 15.45 -9.08
CA LEU A 156 -3.80 14.08 -8.70
C LEU A 156 -4.85 14.04 -7.58
N ARG A 157 -4.76 14.96 -6.62
CA ARG A 157 -5.75 15.09 -5.54
C ARG A 157 -7.14 15.37 -6.06
N LEU A 158 -7.27 16.33 -6.99
CA LEU A 158 -8.55 16.67 -7.61
C LEU A 158 -9.12 15.50 -8.42
N ILE A 159 -8.26 14.76 -9.12
CA ILE A 159 -8.65 13.65 -10.00
C ILE A 159 -9.05 12.42 -9.19
N MET A 160 -8.25 12.05 -8.18
CA MET A 160 -8.41 10.80 -7.42
C MET A 160 -9.41 10.93 -6.27
N PHE A 161 -9.58 12.13 -5.70
CA PHE A 161 -10.43 12.37 -4.53
C PHE A 161 -11.28 13.64 -4.69
N PRO A 162 -12.13 13.72 -5.74
CA PRO A 162 -12.95 14.91 -6.00
C PRO A 162 -13.93 15.22 -4.87
N GLU A 163 -14.44 14.18 -4.19
CA GLU A 163 -15.38 14.28 -3.08
C GLU A 163 -14.85 15.11 -1.90
N GLU A 164 -13.55 15.05 -1.62
CA GLU A 164 -12.93 15.81 -0.54
C GLU A 164 -12.90 17.32 -0.82
N PHE A 165 -12.98 17.72 -2.09
CA PHE A 165 -13.14 19.14 -2.46
C PHE A 165 -14.60 19.57 -2.42
N LEU A 166 -15.52 18.68 -2.78
CA LEU A 166 -16.96 18.98 -2.78
C LEU A 166 -17.53 19.17 -1.37
N GLN A 167 -16.96 18.53 -0.34
CA GLN A 167 -17.37 18.70 1.07
C GLN A 167 -17.06 20.09 1.66
N SER A 168 -16.31 20.93 0.94
CA SER A 168 -15.92 22.28 1.40
C SER A 168 -16.84 23.41 0.91
N PHE A 169 -17.94 23.07 0.24
CA PHE A 169 -19.03 23.98 -0.18
C PHE A 169 -20.23 23.85 0.76
#